data_AF-A0A9P4YJP0-F1
#
_entry.id   AF-A0A9P4YJP0-F1
#
_cell.length_a   1.000
_cell.length_b   1.000
_cell.length_c   1.000
_cell.angle_alpha   90.00
_cell.angle_beta   90.00
_cell.angle_gamma   90.00
#
_symmetry.space_group_name_H-M   'P 1'
#
loop_
_entity.id
_entity.type
_entity.pdbx_description
1 polymer ?
#
loop_
_entity_poly.entity_id
_entity_poly.type
_entity_poly.pdbx_seq_one_letter_code
_entity_poly.pdbx_strand_id
1 'polypeptide(L)'
;MWRRTYLLLLLVRVYLALCPSYIHPDENFQGPELFAGRLFSFPSHLTWEFTSDAPIRSIFPLWLVYGLPMTLLKWLWAETGNDNPNPPPQLVYHVLRLTMFLLSLILEDWAIHELVPNPRRRRQAVVLVASCYVTWTYQTHTFSNSLETLLVLWSLVLIQRIVENKHRSASFR
;
A
#
# COMPACT_ATOMS: atom_id res chain seq x y z
N MET A 1 4.63 26.61 -9.38
CA MET A 1 3.87 26.48 -8.12
C MET A 1 3.46 25.04 -7.80
N TRP A 2 3.08 24.20 -8.79
CA TRP A 2 2.64 22.81 -8.56
C TRP A 2 3.58 21.94 -7.70
N ARG A 3 4.91 22.07 -7.84
CA ARG A 3 5.87 21.31 -7.02
C ARG A 3 5.74 21.61 -5.53
N ARG A 4 5.54 22.88 -5.17
CA ARG A 4 5.35 23.29 -3.76
C ARG A 4 4.03 22.76 -3.22
N THR A 5 2.96 22.84 -4.02
CA THR A 5 1.66 22.26 -3.70
C THR A 5 1.77 20.76 -3.49
N TYR A 6 2.44 20.05 -4.39
CA TYR A 6 2.66 18.61 -4.28
C TYR A 6 3.47 18.26 -3.03
N LEU A 7 4.56 18.97 -2.73
CA LEU A 7 5.34 18.75 -1.51
C LEU A 7 4.50 18.98 -0.24
N LEU A 8 3.68 20.03 -0.21
CA LEU A 8 2.76 20.27 0.90
C LEU A 8 1.76 19.11 1.04
N LEU A 9 1.15 18.68 -0.06
CA LEU A 9 0.20 17.56 -0.07
C LEU A 9 0.87 16.24 0.33
N LEU A 10 2.14 16.04 -0.02
CA LEU A 10 2.92 14.88 0.40
C LEU A 10 3.13 14.88 1.92
N LEU A 11 3.45 16.04 2.51
CA LEU A 11 3.55 16.16 3.98
C LEU A 11 2.21 15.89 4.67
N VAL A 12 1.10 16.39 4.11
CA VAL A 12 -0.25 16.08 4.58
C VAL A 12 -0.53 14.58 4.48
N ARG A 13 -0.16 13.95 3.36
CA ARG A 13 -0.33 12.50 3.14
C ARG A 13 0.48 11.68 4.15
N VAL A 14 1.74 12.06 4.44
CA VAL A 14 2.58 11.43 5.47
C VAL A 14 1.93 11.57 6.85
N TYR A 15 1.48 12.78 7.19
CA TYR A 15 0.82 13.05 8.46
C TYR A 15 -0.41 12.17 8.64
N LEU A 16 -1.33 12.16 7.66
CA LEU A 16 -2.56 11.37 7.71
C LEU A 16 -2.29 9.86 7.72
N ALA A 17 -1.30 9.38 6.97
CA ALA A 17 -0.95 7.96 6.95
C ALA A 17 -0.46 7.46 8.32
N LEU A 18 0.30 8.28 9.05
CA LEU A 18 0.88 7.91 10.34
C LEU A 18 -0.03 8.23 11.54
N CYS A 19 -0.99 9.13 11.37
CA CYS A 19 -1.95 9.47 12.42
C CYS A 19 -2.78 8.25 12.84
N PRO A 20 -3.15 8.16 14.13
CA PRO A 20 -4.21 7.26 14.56
C PRO A 20 -5.50 7.61 13.83
N SER A 21 -6.21 6.60 13.37
CA SER A 21 -7.49 6.75 12.68
C SER A 21 -8.53 5.83 13.29
N TYR A 22 -9.77 5.93 12.82
CA TYR A 22 -10.85 5.02 13.22
C TYR A 22 -10.43 3.56 13.00
N ILE A 23 -10.71 2.69 13.97
CA ILE A 23 -10.41 1.26 13.87
C ILE A 23 -11.41 0.64 12.91
N HIS A 24 -11.06 0.64 11.63
CA HIS A 24 -11.87 0.00 10.60
C HIS A 24 -11.66 -1.52 10.66
N PRO A 25 -12.74 -2.32 10.70
CA PRO A 25 -12.60 -3.75 10.85
C PRO A 25 -11.84 -4.39 9.68
N ASP A 26 -12.20 -4.04 8.44
CA ASP A 26 -11.51 -4.59 7.26
C ASP A 26 -10.04 -4.15 7.14
N GLU A 27 -9.65 -3.05 7.78
CA GLU A 27 -8.26 -2.61 7.76
C GLU A 27 -7.38 -3.46 8.68
N ASN A 28 -7.93 -3.90 9.83
CA ASN A 28 -7.15 -4.51 10.90
C ASN A 28 -7.31 -6.04 10.95
N PHE A 29 -8.55 -6.54 10.99
CA PHE A 29 -8.84 -7.97 11.19
C PHE A 29 -8.59 -8.81 9.93
N GLN A 30 -8.71 -8.19 8.77
CA GLN A 30 -8.74 -8.86 7.46
C GLN A 30 -7.38 -9.02 6.78
N GLY A 31 -6.31 -8.48 7.38
CA GLY A 31 -4.95 -8.54 6.84
C GLY A 31 -3.88 -8.52 7.94
N PRO A 32 -3.62 -7.38 8.60
CA PRO A 32 -2.58 -7.25 9.63
C PRO A 32 -2.68 -8.28 10.76
N GLU A 33 -3.88 -8.45 11.34
CA GLU A 33 -4.08 -9.29 12.53
C GLU A 33 -3.78 -10.77 12.28
N LEU A 34 -4.11 -11.27 11.08
CA LEU A 34 -3.78 -12.64 10.64
C LEU A 34 -2.29 -12.95 10.83
N PHE A 35 -1.42 -11.99 10.50
CA PHE A 35 0.03 -12.18 10.60
C PHE A 35 0.56 -11.75 11.96
N ALA A 36 -0.01 -10.72 12.60
CA ALA A 36 0.41 -10.28 13.92
C ALA A 36 0.23 -11.38 14.98
N GLY A 37 -0.90 -12.10 14.94
CA GLY A 37 -1.14 -13.26 15.80
C GLY A 37 -0.14 -14.39 15.55
N ARG A 38 0.23 -14.65 14.29
CA ARG A 38 1.17 -15.73 13.92
C ARG A 38 2.64 -15.40 14.20
N LEU A 39 3.05 -14.15 13.95
CA LEU A 39 4.45 -13.73 14.05
C LEU A 39 4.83 -13.30 15.46
N PHE A 40 3.93 -12.61 16.18
CA PHE A 40 4.21 -12.00 17.47
C PHE A 40 3.40 -12.61 18.62
N SER A 41 2.55 -13.60 18.35
CA SER A 41 1.64 -14.19 19.36
C SER A 41 0.76 -13.14 20.05
N PHE A 42 0.39 -12.07 19.33
CA PHE A 42 -0.57 -11.10 19.82
C PHE A 42 -1.98 -11.71 19.90
N PRO A 43 -2.84 -11.20 20.79
CA PRO A 43 -4.25 -11.57 20.79
C PRO A 43 -4.85 -11.29 19.41
N SER A 44 -5.32 -12.34 18.73
CA SER A 44 -5.85 -12.26 17.37
C SER A 44 -7.09 -13.13 17.22
N HIS A 45 -8.12 -12.61 16.56
CA HIS A 45 -9.31 -13.35 16.18
C HIS A 45 -9.41 -13.46 14.66
N LEU A 46 -9.17 -14.66 14.14
CA LEU A 46 -9.28 -14.90 12.69
C LEU A 46 -10.72 -14.73 12.22
N THR A 47 -10.92 -14.01 11.11
CA THR A 47 -12.23 -13.88 10.48
C THR A 47 -12.63 -15.16 9.76
N TRP A 48 -13.94 -15.33 9.54
CA TRP A 48 -14.52 -16.49 8.86
C TRP A 48 -13.94 -16.73 7.45
N GLU A 49 -13.32 -15.72 6.84
CA GLU A 49 -12.66 -15.78 5.54
C GLU A 49 -11.41 -16.67 5.53
N PHE A 50 -10.82 -16.92 6.70
CA PHE A 50 -9.61 -17.71 6.88
C PHE A 50 -9.83 -19.03 7.64
N THR A 51 -11.00 -19.23 8.25
CA THR A 51 -11.25 -20.37 9.17
C THR A 51 -12.13 -21.48 8.57
N SER A 52 -12.69 -21.32 7.38
CA SER A 52 -13.45 -22.37 6.70
C SER A 52 -12.55 -23.46 6.09
N ASP A 53 -13.09 -24.66 5.88
CA ASP A 53 -12.37 -25.78 5.21
C ASP A 53 -11.88 -25.39 3.80
N ALA A 54 -12.62 -24.49 3.13
CA ALA A 54 -12.24 -23.83 1.90
C ALA A 54 -12.26 -22.31 2.11
N PRO A 55 -11.12 -21.67 2.48
CA PRO A 55 -11.07 -20.24 2.73
C PRO A 55 -11.31 -19.44 1.44
N ILE A 56 -12.14 -18.40 1.53
CA ILE A 56 -12.52 -17.56 0.37
C ILE A 56 -11.42 -16.55 0.01
N ARG A 57 -10.50 -16.26 0.94
CA ARG A 57 -9.48 -15.22 0.78
C ARG A 57 -8.09 -15.80 0.59
N SER A 58 -7.41 -15.35 -0.46
CA SER A 58 -6.00 -15.70 -0.68
C SER A 58 -5.09 -14.99 0.32
N ILE A 59 -4.25 -15.76 1.01
CA ILE A 59 -3.26 -15.23 1.96
C ILE A 59 -2.08 -14.59 1.23
N PHE A 60 -1.80 -15.01 0.00
CA PHE A 60 -0.58 -14.63 -0.73
C PHE A 60 -0.37 -13.11 -0.89
N PRO A 61 -1.32 -12.32 -1.44
CA PRO A 61 -1.12 -10.88 -1.60
C PRO A 61 -0.99 -10.16 -0.24
N LEU A 62 -1.71 -10.64 0.78
CA LEU A 62 -1.66 -10.07 2.12
C LEU A 62 -0.33 -10.41 2.82
N TRP A 63 0.21 -11.61 2.60
CA TRP A 63 1.51 -12.00 3.14
C TRP A 63 2.63 -11.16 2.54
N LEU A 64 2.58 -10.91 1.24
CA LEU A 64 3.57 -10.08 0.56
C LEU A 64 3.60 -8.65 1.13
N VAL A 65 2.44 -8.06 1.39
CA VAL A 65 2.37 -6.64 1.78
C VAL A 65 2.37 -6.41 3.28
N TYR A 66 1.81 -7.33 4.08
CA TYR A 66 1.73 -7.18 5.53
C TYR A 66 2.67 -8.14 6.26
N GLY A 67 2.70 -9.40 5.85
CA GLY A 67 3.53 -10.44 6.46
C GLY A 67 5.03 -10.17 6.31
N LEU A 68 5.49 -9.77 5.12
CA LEU A 68 6.90 -9.50 4.88
C LEU A 68 7.44 -8.31 5.71
N PRO A 69 6.80 -7.12 5.72
CA PRO A 69 7.27 -6.03 6.59
C PRO A 69 7.27 -6.39 8.07
N MET A 70 6.27 -7.13 8.55
CA MET A 70 6.25 -7.61 9.94
C MET A 70 7.36 -8.62 10.24
N THR A 71 7.68 -9.50 9.29
CA THR A 71 8.78 -10.46 9.45
C THR A 71 10.14 -9.74 9.48
N LEU A 72 10.33 -8.76 8.60
CA LEU A 72 11.52 -7.91 8.59
C LEU A 72 11.64 -7.13 9.91
N LEU A 73 10.54 -6.55 10.39
CA LEU A 73 10.49 -5.85 11.67
C LEU A 73 10.85 -6.79 12.83
N LYS A 74 10.32 -8.02 12.84
CA LYS A 74 10.64 -9.03 13.86
C LYS A 74 12.14 -9.35 13.88
N TRP A 75 12.73 -9.54 12.69
CA TRP A 75 14.15 -9.81 12.56
C TRP A 75 15.00 -8.63 13.07
N LEU A 76 14.70 -7.40 12.63
CA LEU A 76 15.40 -6.20 13.11
C LEU A 76 15.25 -5.98 14.62
N TRP A 77 14.07 -6.28 15.17
CA TRP A 77 13.80 -6.16 16.59
C TRP A 77 14.64 -7.13 17.43
N ALA A 78 14.79 -8.38 16.95
CA ALA A 78 15.59 -9.39 17.62
C ALA A 78 17.08 -8.97 17.73
N GLU A 79 17.62 -8.30 16.71
CA GLU A 79 19.00 -7.80 16.72
C GLU A 79 19.22 -6.62 17.68
N THR A 80 18.16 -5.98 18.18
CA THR A 80 18.28 -4.81 19.07
C THR A 80 18.68 -5.21 20.50
N GLY A 81 18.63 -6.50 20.84
CA GLY A 81 19.01 -7.00 22.18
C GLY A 81 18.02 -6.63 23.28
N ASN A 82 16.76 -6.36 22.93
CA ASN A 82 15.71 -6.02 23.88
C ASN A 82 15.26 -7.27 24.68
N ASP A 83 14.95 -7.10 25.97
CA ASP A 83 14.44 -8.17 26.84
C ASP A 83 13.08 -8.72 26.37
N ASN A 84 12.29 -7.92 25.65
CA ASN A 84 11.02 -8.35 25.08
C ASN A 84 11.23 -8.87 23.64
N PRO A 85 10.90 -10.15 23.36
CA PRO A 85 11.10 -10.74 22.04
C PRO A 85 10.21 -10.15 20.94
N ASN A 86 9.12 -9.46 21.31
CA ASN A 86 8.17 -8.90 20.35
C ASN A 86 8.21 -7.37 20.32
N PRO A 87 8.13 -6.75 19.13
CA PRO A 87 7.99 -5.30 19.02
C PRO A 87 6.65 -4.83 19.59
N PRO A 88 6.53 -3.58 20.05
CA PRO A 88 5.26 -3.04 20.53
C PRO A 88 4.23 -2.95 19.38
N PRO A 89 2.92 -3.18 19.62
CA PRO A 89 1.88 -3.12 18.58
C PRO A 89 1.81 -1.78 17.84
N GLN A 90 2.11 -0.67 18.51
CA GLN A 90 2.15 0.66 17.88
C GLN A 90 3.24 0.75 16.81
N LEU A 91 4.39 0.10 17.03
CA LEU A 91 5.46 0.06 16.03
C LEU A 91 5.04 -0.76 14.81
N VAL A 92 4.38 -1.90 15.03
CA VAL A 92 3.82 -2.73 13.95
C VAL A 92 2.81 -1.92 13.13
N TYR A 93 1.90 -1.20 13.80
CA TYR A 93 0.96 -0.29 13.15
C TYR A 93 1.68 0.72 12.25
N HIS A 94 2.64 1.47 12.80
CA HIS A 94 3.35 2.50 12.03
C HIS A 94 4.16 1.93 10.86
N VAL A 95 4.75 0.74 11.01
CA VAL A 95 5.48 0.08 9.92
C VAL A 95 4.54 -0.29 8.77
N LEU A 96 3.36 -0.81 9.07
CA LEU A 96 2.37 -1.16 8.04
C LEU A 96 1.80 0.10 7.36
N ARG A 97 1.52 1.16 8.13
CA ARG A 97 1.14 2.48 7.59
C ARG A 97 2.19 3.05 6.67
N LEU A 98 3.44 3.02 7.09
CA LEU A 98 4.57 3.47 6.27
C LEU A 98 4.70 2.62 5.01
N THR A 99 4.51 1.31 5.09
CA THR A 99 4.52 0.42 3.93
C THR A 99 3.46 0.83 2.91
N MET A 100 2.20 1.01 3.34
CA MET A 100 1.11 1.42 2.45
C MET A 100 1.35 2.82 1.87
N PHE A 101 1.85 3.76 2.66
CA PHE A 101 2.27 5.08 2.18
C PHE A 101 3.35 4.99 1.10
N LEU A 102 4.39 4.16 1.30
CA LEU A 102 5.46 3.97 0.32
C LEU A 102 4.94 3.31 -0.95
N LEU A 103 4.02 2.34 -0.85
CA LEU A 103 3.38 1.73 -2.02
C LEU A 103 2.55 2.76 -2.80
N SER A 104 1.77 3.62 -2.12
CA SER A 104 1.09 4.74 -2.78
C SER A 104 2.10 5.67 -3.47
N LEU A 105 3.12 6.14 -2.75
CA LEU A 105 4.09 7.08 -3.31
C LEU A 105 4.90 6.50 -4.49
N ILE A 106 5.31 5.24 -4.41
CA ILE A 106 6.20 4.63 -5.40
C ILE A 106 5.41 4.05 -6.56
N LEU A 107 4.34 3.31 -6.29
CA LEU A 107 3.61 2.57 -7.32
C LEU A 107 2.45 3.38 -7.92
N GLU A 108 1.68 4.09 -7.10
CA GLU A 108 0.51 4.87 -7.58
C GLU A 108 0.99 6.12 -8.32
N ASP A 109 1.83 6.94 -7.69
CA ASP A 109 2.28 8.19 -8.30
C ASP A 109 3.14 7.91 -9.55
N TRP A 110 3.97 6.85 -9.56
CA TRP A 110 4.70 6.46 -10.77
C TRP A 110 3.76 5.95 -11.86
N ALA A 111 2.73 5.16 -11.55
CA ALA A 111 1.76 4.75 -12.57
C ALA A 111 1.11 5.95 -13.26
N ILE A 112 0.80 7.04 -12.54
CA ILE A 112 0.30 8.28 -13.15
C ILE A 112 1.32 8.90 -14.11
N HIS A 113 2.61 8.81 -13.78
CA HIS A 113 3.68 9.31 -14.62
C HIS A 113 3.80 8.57 -15.96
N GLU A 114 3.54 7.27 -15.95
CA GLU A 114 3.52 6.41 -17.13
C GLU A 114 2.23 6.58 -17.95
N LEU A 115 1.08 6.62 -17.26
CA LEU A 115 -0.24 6.69 -17.90
C LEU A 115 -0.55 8.04 -18.56
N VAL A 116 0.07 9.12 -18.07
CA VAL A 116 -0.19 10.48 -18.57
C VAL A 116 1.03 11.03 -19.30
N PRO A 117 1.14 10.83 -20.63
CA PRO A 117 2.31 11.25 -21.40
C PRO A 117 2.43 12.78 -21.47
N ASN A 118 1.31 13.51 -21.51
CA ASN A 118 1.32 14.97 -21.59
C ASN A 118 1.81 15.60 -20.27
N PRO A 119 2.94 16.33 -20.25
CA PRO A 119 3.51 16.87 -19.02
C PRO A 119 2.62 17.86 -18.28
N ARG A 120 1.75 18.61 -18.98
CA ARG A 120 0.83 19.57 -18.34
C ARG A 120 -0.31 18.83 -17.62
N ARG A 121 -0.93 17.87 -18.29
CA ARG A 121 -2.00 17.03 -17.71
C ARG A 121 -1.46 16.16 -16.57
N ARG A 122 -0.26 15.62 -16.71
CA ARG A 122 0.40 14.83 -15.66
C ARG A 122 0.55 15.62 -14.37
N ARG A 123 1.00 16.89 -14.45
CA ARG A 123 1.11 17.76 -13.26
C ARG A 123 -0.24 17.96 -12.56
N GLN A 124 -1.32 18.09 -13.34
CA GLN A 124 -2.67 18.24 -12.78
C GLN A 124 -3.15 16.93 -12.15
N ALA A 125 -2.93 15.79 -12.83
CA ALA A 125 -3.32 14.47 -12.33
C ALA A 125 -2.63 14.12 -11.01
N VAL A 126 -1.32 14.33 -10.91
CA VAL A 126 -0.56 14.07 -9.67
C VAL A 126 -1.06 14.94 -8.51
N VAL A 127 -1.31 16.23 -8.75
CA VAL A 127 -1.84 17.12 -7.70
C VAL A 127 -3.28 16.75 -7.32
N LEU A 128 -4.10 16.33 -8.28
CA LEU A 128 -5.47 15.89 -8.03
C LEU A 128 -5.49 14.63 -7.16
N VAL A 129 -4.69 13.62 -7.51
CA VAL A 129 -4.57 12.39 -6.72
C VAL A 129 -3.96 12.69 -5.35
N ALA A 130 -2.94 13.55 -5.26
CA ALA A 130 -2.36 13.95 -3.99
C ALA A 130 -3.29 14.74 -3.07
N SER A 131 -4.35 15.35 -3.60
CA SER A 131 -5.38 16.06 -2.82
C SER A 131 -6.68 15.26 -2.66
N CYS A 132 -6.72 14.01 -3.12
CA CYS A 132 -7.91 13.19 -3.09
C CYS A 132 -8.12 12.58 -1.70
N TYR A 133 -9.36 12.67 -1.21
CA TYR A 133 -9.81 12.01 0.02
C TYR A 133 -9.49 10.51 0.02
N VAL A 134 -9.77 9.82 -1.10
CA VAL A 134 -9.56 8.37 -1.21
C VAL A 134 -8.09 7.99 -1.02
N THR A 135 -7.17 8.79 -1.59
CA THR A 135 -5.74 8.56 -1.42
C THR A 135 -5.32 8.76 0.03
N TRP A 136 -5.87 9.75 0.71
CA TRP A 136 -5.57 10.00 2.12
C TRP A 136 -6.13 8.94 3.06
N THR A 137 -7.37 8.49 2.87
CA THR A 137 -8.08 7.65 3.84
C THR A 137 -8.05 6.16 3.55
N TYR A 138 -7.87 5.75 2.29
CA TYR A 138 -7.90 4.33 1.91
C TYR A 138 -6.55 3.88 1.35
N GLN A 139 -5.95 4.64 0.44
CA GLN A 139 -4.76 4.17 -0.27
C GLN A 139 -3.50 4.08 0.63
N THR A 140 -3.44 4.86 1.70
CA THR A 140 -2.35 4.81 2.71
C THR A 140 -2.67 3.92 3.92
N HIS A 141 -3.85 3.29 3.92
CA HIS A 141 -4.36 2.38 4.95
C HIS A 141 -4.22 0.93 4.50
N THR A 142 -4.26 -0.04 5.42
CA THR A 142 -4.05 -1.47 5.12
C THR A 142 -5.29 -2.18 4.56
N PHE A 143 -5.88 -1.61 3.50
CA PHE A 143 -6.99 -2.23 2.76
C PHE A 143 -6.48 -3.09 1.60
N SER A 144 -7.10 -4.26 1.39
CA SER A 144 -6.86 -5.06 0.18
C SER A 144 -7.24 -4.30 -1.10
N ASN A 145 -8.29 -3.48 -1.05
CA ASN A 145 -8.74 -2.66 -2.17
C ASN A 145 -7.65 -1.67 -2.65
N SER A 146 -6.81 -1.20 -1.73
CA SER A 146 -5.68 -0.33 -2.06
C SER A 146 -4.62 -1.08 -2.87
N LEU A 147 -4.43 -2.38 -2.60
CA LEU A 147 -3.55 -3.25 -3.38
C LEU A 147 -4.14 -3.56 -4.75
N GLU A 148 -5.43 -3.84 -4.82
CA GLU A 148 -6.16 -4.05 -6.07
C GLU A 148 -6.05 -2.82 -6.98
N THR A 149 -6.19 -1.63 -6.40
CA THR A 149 -6.03 -0.36 -7.13
C THR A 149 -4.64 -0.26 -7.76
N LEU A 150 -3.58 -0.60 -7.03
CA LEU A 150 -2.22 -0.63 -7.57
C LEU A 150 -2.06 -1.66 -8.69
N LEU A 151 -2.61 -2.87 -8.52
CA LEU A 151 -2.57 -3.92 -9.54
C LEU A 151 -3.28 -3.49 -10.83
N VAL A 152 -4.44 -2.84 -10.72
CA VAL A 152 -5.17 -2.30 -11.88
C VAL A 152 -4.38 -1.19 -12.55
N LEU A 153 -3.84 -0.23 -11.79
CA LEU A 153 -3.02 0.86 -12.34
C LEU A 153 -1.83 0.32 -13.15
N TRP A 154 -1.08 -0.63 -12.60
CA TRP A 154 0.07 -1.22 -13.31
C TRP A 154 -0.34 -2.10 -14.49
N SER A 155 -1.50 -2.76 -14.41
CA SER A 155 -2.07 -3.47 -15.56
C SER A 155 -2.38 -2.51 -16.72
N LEU A 156 -2.93 -1.32 -16.43
CA LEU A 156 -3.16 -0.27 -17.43
C LEU A 156 -1.85 0.24 -18.03
N VAL A 157 -0.81 0.43 -17.21
CA VAL A 157 0.53 0.82 -17.70
C VAL A 157 1.08 -0.22 -18.67
N LEU A 158 0.97 -1.51 -18.34
CA LEU A 158 1.41 -2.60 -19.22
C LEU A 158 0.64 -2.62 -20.54
N ILE A 159 -0.69 -2.49 -20.49
CA ILE A 159 -1.54 -2.44 -21.68
C ILE A 159 -1.14 -1.27 -22.58
N GLN A 160 -0.96 -0.06 -22.02
CA GLN A 160 -0.54 1.11 -22.80
C GLN A 160 0.80 0.86 -23.49
N ARG A 161 1.80 0.31 -22.79
CA ARG A 161 3.11 0.01 -23.36
C ARG A 161 3.05 -1.02 -24.50
N ILE A 162 2.22 -2.06 -24.35
CA ILE A 162 2.01 -3.06 -25.40
C ILE A 162 1.40 -2.41 -26.66
N VAL A 163 0.37 -1.57 -26.48
CA VAL A 163 -0.29 -0.86 -27.59
C VAL A 163 0.67 0.09 -28.29
N GLU A 164 1.42 0.90 -27.54
CA GLU A 164 2.42 1.82 -28.10
C GLU A 164 3.51 1.09 -28.90
N ASN A 165 4.01 -0.04 -28.38
CA ASN A 165 5.00 -0.86 -29.09
C ASN A 165 4.45 -1.42 -30.40
N LYS A 166 3.18 -1.86 -30.43
CA LYS A 166 2.54 -2.33 -31.66
C LYS A 166 2.45 -1.23 -32.71
N HIS A 167 2.09 0.00 -32.31
CA HIS A 167 2.04 1.15 -33.23
C HIS A 167 3.41 1.50 -33.80
N ARG A 168 4.47 1.48 -32.97
CA ARG A 168 5.84 1.71 -33.45
C ARG A 168 6.25 0.68 -34.48
N SER A 169 6.09 -0.61 -34.19
CA SER A 169 6.42 -1.70 -35.12
C SER A 169 5.63 -1.66 -36.42
N ALA A 170 4.39 -1.15 -36.40
CA ALA A 170 3.58 -0.95 -37.61
C ALA A 170 4.04 0.25 -38.44
N SER A 171 4.56 1.31 -37.82
CA SER A 171 5.08 2.51 -38.52
C SER A 171 6.44 2.29 -39.20
N PHE A 172 7.17 1.22 -38.86
CA PHE A 172 8.46 0.87 -39.46
C PHE A 172 8.35 -0.20 -40.58
N ARG A 173 7.15 -0.67 -40.91
CA ARG A 173 6.87 -1.49 -42.10
C ARG A 173 6.20 -0.65 -43.17
#